data_AF-A0A966Y8K2-F1
#
_entry.id   AF-A0A966Y8K2-F1
#
_cell.length_a   1.000
_cell.length_b   1.000
_cell.length_c   1.000
_cell.angle_alpha   90.00
_cell.angle_beta   90.00
_cell.angle_gamma   90.00
#
_symmetry.space_group_name_H-M   'P 1'
#
loop_
_entity.id
_entity.type
_entity.pdbx_description
1 polymer ?
#
loop_
_entity_poly.entity_id
_entity_poly.type
_entity_poly.pdbx_seq_one_letter_code
_entity_poly.pdbx_strand_id
1 'polypeptide(L)' 'MANVRWIVLAVVVIGVVIGGVVWAGAGREGTDDAQVEGRITQISTRVGGPIVKLEVVDNQYVEAGTVLAQIDPREYQVAV' A
#
# COMPACT_ATOMS: atom_id res chain seq x y z
N MET A 1 -22.05 48.84 28.56
CA MET A 1 -20.61 48.55 28.31
C MET A 1 -20.22 47.08 28.47
N ALA A 2 -20.84 46.30 29.37
CA ALA A 2 -20.49 44.88 29.57
C ALA A 2 -20.74 43.98 28.33
N ASN A 3 -21.82 44.19 27.58
CA ASN A 3 -22.18 43.34 26.44
C ASN A 3 -21.19 43.43 25.27
N VAL A 4 -20.58 44.61 25.05
CA VAL A 4 -19.60 44.82 23.97
C VAL A 4 -18.34 43.98 24.20
N ARG A 5 -17.89 43.84 25.46
CA ARG A 5 -16.70 43.03 25.81
C ARG A 5 -16.93 41.54 25.53
N TRP A 6 -18.13 41.04 25.82
CA TRP A 6 -18.51 39.66 25.52
C TRP A 6 -18.65 39.39 24.02
N ILE A 7 -19.18 40.36 23.26
CA ILE A 7 -19.26 40.28 21.80
C ILE A 7 -17.84 40.21 21.20
N VAL A 8 -16.92 41.06 21.65
CA VAL A 8 -15.53 41.04 21.18
C VAL A 8 -14.85 39.71 21.50
N LEU A 9 -15.02 39.18 22.72
CA LEU A 9 -14.48 37.87 23.10
C LEU A 9 -15.03 36.74 22.22
N ALA A 10 -16.33 36.73 21.95
CA ALA A 10 -16.95 35.73 21.09
C ALA A 10 -16.38 35.78 19.66
N VAL A 11 -16.20 36.97 19.09
CA VAL A 11 -15.61 37.14 17.76
C VAL A 11 -14.18 36.63 17.70
N VAL A 12 -13.36 36.92 18.72
CA VAL A 12 -11.98 36.43 18.80
C VAL A 12 -11.94 34.90 18.88
N VAL A 13 -12.77 34.30 19.73
CA VAL A 13 -12.84 32.84 19.86
C VAL A 13 -13.25 32.19 18.54
N ILE A 14 -14.26 32.74 17.87
CA ILE A 14 -14.68 32.26 16.54
C ILE A 14 -13.54 32.37 15.53
N GLY A 15 -12.81 33.50 15.52
CA GLY A 15 -11.66 33.69 14.64
C GLY A 15 -10.55 32.67 14.89
N VAL A 16 -10.25 32.37 16.15
CA VAL A 16 -9.25 31.34 16.52
C VAL A 16 -9.69 29.94 16.10
N VAL A 17 -10.96 29.60 16.31
CA VAL A 17 -11.51 28.29 15.89
C VAL A 17 -11.45 28.13 14.38
N ILE A 18 -11.90 29.14 13.62
CA ILE A 18 -11.85 29.12 12.16
C ILE A 18 -10.40 29.03 11.68
N GLY A 19 -9.50 29.86 12.23
CA GLY A 19 -8.08 29.83 11.89
C GLY A 19 -7.43 28.48 12.18
N GLY A 20 -7.76 27.85 13.31
CA GLY A 20 -7.27 26.53 13.68
C GLY A 20 -7.73 25.43 12.73
N VAL A 21 -9.01 25.45 12.33
CA VAL A 21 -9.56 24.48 11.36
C VAL A 21 -8.89 24.63 9.98
N VAL A 22 -8.75 25.87 9.50
CA VAL A 22 -8.09 26.14 8.21
C VAL A 22 -6.63 25.71 8.25
N TRP A 23 -5.90 26.02 9.32
CA TRP A 23 -4.50 25.63 9.48
C TRP A 23 -4.33 24.11 9.57
N ALA A 24 -5.22 23.41 10.27
CA ALA A 24 -5.17 21.95 10.39
C ALA A 24 -5.40 21.21 9.06
N GLY A 25 -6.15 21.82 8.14
CA GLY A 25 -6.34 21.31 6.78
C GLY A 25 -5.24 21.73 5.79
N ALA A 26 -4.46 22.76 6.12
CA ALA A 26 -3.41 23.25 5.25
C ALA A 26 -2.30 22.20 5.06
N GLY A 27 -1.94 21.92 3.81
CA GLY A 27 -0.90 20.95 3.47
C GLY A 27 -1.31 19.48 3.54
N ARG A 28 -2.60 19.18 3.76
CA ARG A 28 -3.13 17.82 3.59
C ARG A 28 -3.68 17.69 2.17
N GLU A 29 -3.00 16.91 1.35
CA GLU A 29 -3.49 16.51 0.03
C GLU A 29 -3.89 15.03 0.11
N GLY A 30 -5.17 14.76 -0.15
CA GLY A 30 -5.68 13.42 -0.34
C GLY A 30 -5.81 13.15 -1.84
N THR A 31 -5.21 12.07 -2.31
CA THR A 31 -5.41 11.57 -3.67
C THR A 31 -5.72 10.08 -3.58
N ASP A 32 -6.75 9.66 -4.31
CA ASP A 32 -7.09 8.25 -4.47
C ASP A 32 -6.24 7.60 -5.59
N ASP A 33 -5.54 8.41 -6.39
CA ASP A 33 -4.67 7.99 -7.49
C ASP A 33 -3.22 7.82 -7.03
N ALA A 34 -3.01 6.94 -6.05
CA ALA A 34 -1.66 6.52 -5.66
C ALA A 34 -1.26 5.26 -6.43
N GLN A 35 -0.16 5.32 -7.19
CA GLN A 35 0.39 4.18 -7.91
C GLN A 35 1.80 3.86 -7.39
N VAL A 36 2.12 2.57 -7.29
CA VAL A 36 3.47 2.10 -6.94
C VAL A 36 4.18 1.72 -8.24
N GLU A 37 5.34 2.33 -8.49
CA GLU A 37 6.23 1.91 -9.58
C GLU A 37 7.10 0.75 -9.11
N GLY A 38 7.12 -0.34 -9.88
CA GLY A 38 7.92 -1.53 -9.57
C GLY A 38 8.52 -2.15 -10.83
N ARG A 39 9.76 -2.65 -10.72
CA ARG A 39 10.38 -3.43 -11.80
C ARG A 39 9.96 -4.89 -11.67
N ILE A 40 9.15 -5.36 -12.61
CA ILE A 40 8.77 -6.77 -12.70
C ILE A 40 9.83 -7.50 -13.53
N THR A 41 10.33 -8.61 -13.00
CA THR A 41 11.27 -9.51 -13.70
C THR A 41 10.63 -10.87 -13.83
N GLN A 42 10.59 -11.42 -15.05
CA GLN A 42 10.02 -12.74 -15.28
C GLN A 42 11.01 -13.82 -14.84
N ILE A 43 10.53 -14.78 -14.06
CA ILE A 43 11.27 -15.97 -13.63
C ILE A 43 10.74 -17.15 -14.43
N SER A 44 11.64 -17.97 -14.97
CA SER A 44 11.28 -19.19 -15.69
C SER A 44 11.99 -20.40 -15.11
N THR A 45 11.38 -21.56 -15.30
CA THR A 45 11.98 -22.83 -14.94
C THR A 45 12.95 -23.25 -16.05
N ARG A 46 14.06 -23.90 -15.67
CA ARG A 46 15.03 -24.43 -16.64
C ARG A 46 14.45 -25.55 -17.50
N VAL A 47 13.45 -26.24 -16.95
CA VAL A 47 12.79 -27.40 -17.55
C VAL A 47 11.28 -27.16 -17.53
N GLY A 48 10.57 -27.64 -18.56
CA GLY A 48 9.12 -27.46 -18.69
C GLY A 48 8.32 -28.60 -18.05
N GLY A 49 7.11 -28.35 -17.58
CA GLY A 49 6.27 -29.44 -17.07
C GLY A 49 5.04 -28.93 -16.32
N PRO A 50 4.08 -29.82 -16.01
CA PRO A 50 2.88 -29.42 -15.29
C PRO A 50 3.22 -29.01 -13.86
N ILE A 51 2.62 -27.91 -13.40
CA ILE A 51 2.74 -27.46 -12.00
C ILE A 51 1.82 -28.31 -11.13
N VAL A 52 2.37 -28.95 -10.10
CA VAL A 52 1.61 -29.78 -9.13
C VAL A 52 1.28 -29.04 -7.85
N LYS A 53 2.04 -27.98 -7.53
CA LYS A 53 1.81 -27.17 -6.32
C LYS A 53 2.28 -25.73 -6.53
N LEU A 54 1.49 -24.78 -6.05
CA LEU A 54 1.86 -23.37 -5.91
C LEU A 54 2.04 -23.08 -4.41
N GLU A 55 3.23 -22.65 -4.02
CA GLU A 55 3.63 -22.46 -2.60
C GLU A 55 3.61 -20.98 -2.19
N VAL A 56 3.02 -20.12 -3.02
CA VAL A 56 2.92 -18.68 -2.78
C VAL A 56 1.53 -18.14 -3.07
N VAL A 57 1.21 -17.04 -2.40
CA VAL A 57 -0.01 -16.24 -2.63
C VAL A 57 0.34 -14.86 -3.14
N ASP A 58 -0.69 -14.12 -3.58
CA ASP A 58 -0.51 -12.78 -4.14
C ASP A 58 0.14 -11.82 -3.15
N ASN A 59 1.06 -10.99 -3.66
CA ASN A 59 1.86 -10.02 -2.90
C ASN A 59 2.65 -10.59 -1.71
N GLN A 60 2.88 -11.91 -1.67
CA GLN A 60 3.68 -12.53 -0.63
C GLN A 60 5.14 -12.07 -0.72
N TYR A 61 5.68 -11.59 0.39
CA TYR A 61 7.11 -11.36 0.53
C TYR A 61 7.85 -12.69 0.61
N VAL A 62 8.92 -12.85 -0.16
CA VAL A 62 9.74 -14.07 -0.22
C VAL A 62 11.23 -13.75 -0.18
N GLU A 63 12.01 -14.67 0.38
CA GLU A 63 13.47 -14.59 0.42
C GLU A 63 14.12 -15.48 -0.63
N ALA A 64 15.41 -15.27 -0.90
CA ALA A 64 16.17 -16.10 -1.81
C ALA A 64 16.16 -17.58 -1.36
N GLY A 65 15.85 -18.48 -2.30
CA GLY A 65 15.72 -19.92 -2.03
C GLY A 65 14.30 -20.35 -1.66
N THR A 66 13.34 -19.43 -1.52
CA THR A 66 11.93 -19.78 -1.31
C THR A 66 11.38 -20.54 -2.53
N VAL A 67 10.77 -21.69 -2.29
CA VAL A 67 10.08 -22.45 -3.34
C VAL A 67 8.80 -21.72 -3.72
N LEU A 68 8.67 -21.36 -5.00
CA LEU A 68 7.48 -20.66 -5.51
C LEU A 68 6.42 -21.62 -6.06
N ALA A 69 6.87 -22.61 -6.82
CA ALA A 69 6.02 -23.64 -7.43
C ALA A 69 6.81 -24.94 -7.59
N GLN A 70 6.09 -26.06 -7.66
CA GLN A 70 6.65 -27.40 -7.88
C GLN A 70 6.20 -27.94 -9.23
N ILE A 71 7.15 -28.37 -10.05
CA ILE A 71 6.89 -29.08 -11.32
C ILE A 71 6.78 -30.57 -11.06
N ASP A 72 5.88 -31.25 -11.75
CA ASP A 72 5.75 -32.71 -11.74
C ASP A 72 7.06 -33.39 -12.15
N PRO A 73 7.68 -34.21 -11.29
CA PRO A 73 8.96 -34.82 -11.59
C PRO A 73 8.83 -36.08 -12.47
N ARG A 74 7.63 -36.61 -12.70
CA ARG A 74 7.44 -37.93 -13.36
C ARG A 74 8.07 -38.01 -14.74
N GLU A 75 7.90 -36.97 -15.56
CA GLU A 75 8.49 -36.94 -16.91
C GLU A 75 10.02 -36.92 -16.89
N TYR A 76 10.62 -36.33 -15.85
CA TYR A 76 12.07 -36.23 -15.69
C TYR A 76 12.70 -37.46 -15.04
N GLN A 77 11.96 -38.20 -14.22
CA GLN A 77 12.45 -39.42 -13.58
C GLN A 77 12.51 -40.61 -14.56
N VAL A 78 11.66 -40.61 -15.59
CA VAL A 78 11.63 -41.68 -16.61
C VAL A 78 12.71 -41.49 -17.70
N ALA A 79 13.21 -40.26 -17.88
CA ALA A 79 14.16 -39.92 -18.94
C ALA A 79 15.64 -40.26 -18.64
N VAL A 80 15.91 -41.00 -17.55
CA VAL A 80 17.26 -41.38 -17.08
C VAL A 80 17.56 -42.85 -17.34
#